data_AF-A0A3M1D6N8-F1
#
_entry.id   AF-A0A3M1D6N8-F1
#
_cell.length_a   1.000
_cell.length_b   1.000
_cell.length_c   1.000
_cell.angle_alpha   90.00
_cell.angle_beta   90.00
_cell.angle_gamma   90.00
#
_symmetry.space_group_name_H-M   'P 1'
#
loop_
_entity.id
_entity.type
_entity.pdbx_description
1 polymer ?
#
loop_
_entity_poly.entity_id
_entity_poly.type
_entity_poly.pdbx_seq_one_letter_code
_entity_poly.pdbx_strand_id
1 'polypeptide(L)'
;MQLTFGDVYLENHAGIAAFDALSGSETFGADIAAHGDVVMENHSFVLGDVVAGGDVFMSNNSEIGGDLYLAGELVQQHSSSVDGIVHALDLPPEPCECGYDLDAVMAWRSENNDNFKLQQDPCLKRFFDGGSLVVDCSGGGCCCSSRAHGAPGRCPVILPAGAYYLEGFEVRGNAVVELAEGAEVELYVKDRLVVERNARLQPDPARADDLLIVFGADTDAGGQLVLRNNSDLAMMLYAPRARLALPNHVYLYGAIVVRELHGGNHGRLFTDTTVCSDPPALTCNR
;
A
#
# COMPACT_ATOMS: atom_id res chain seq x y z
N MET A 1 -0.68 -9.02 7.70
CA MET A 1 -1.47 -8.15 8.58
C MET A 1 -1.44 -6.72 8.06
N GLN A 2 -2.61 -6.10 7.88
CA GLN A 2 -2.74 -4.68 7.55
C GLN A 2 -3.14 -3.92 8.80
N LEU A 3 -2.57 -2.74 9.00
CA LEU A 3 -2.83 -1.92 10.19
C LEU A 3 -3.36 -0.56 9.74
N THR A 4 -4.48 -0.17 10.30
CA THR A 4 -5.03 1.18 10.13
C THR A 4 -5.19 1.83 11.49
N PHE A 5 -4.70 3.06 11.62
CA PHE A 5 -4.75 3.81 12.87
C PHE A 5 -6.09 4.53 13.11
N GLY A 6 -7.04 4.37 12.18
CA GLY A 6 -8.38 4.93 12.21
C GLY A 6 -9.35 3.94 11.56
N ASP A 7 -10.21 4.45 10.68
CA ASP A 7 -11.30 3.67 10.11
C ASP A 7 -10.92 2.93 8.82
N VAL A 8 -11.67 1.87 8.53
CA VAL A 8 -11.63 1.13 7.27
C VAL A 8 -13.00 1.14 6.61
N TYR A 9 -13.06 1.60 5.37
CA TYR A 9 -14.25 1.61 4.52
C TYR A 9 -14.00 0.74 3.29
N LEU A 10 -14.77 -0.33 3.11
CA LEU A 10 -14.72 -1.20 1.93
C LEU A 10 -16.09 -1.23 1.24
N GLU A 11 -16.15 -0.78 -0.01
CA GLU A 11 -17.38 -0.74 -0.79
C GLU A 11 -17.22 -1.31 -2.19
N ASN A 12 -18.34 -1.68 -2.80
CA ASN A 12 -18.47 -1.96 -4.24
C ASN A 12 -17.45 -3.00 -4.73
N HIS A 13 -17.53 -4.20 -4.17
CA HIS A 13 -16.64 -5.34 -4.43
C HIS A 13 -15.18 -5.09 -4.07
N ALA A 14 -14.85 -4.05 -3.30
CA ALA A 14 -13.52 -3.92 -2.73
C ALA A 14 -13.23 -5.06 -1.77
N GLY A 15 -12.00 -5.55 -1.69
CA GLY A 15 -11.72 -6.64 -0.78
C GLY A 15 -10.27 -6.88 -0.46
N ILE A 16 -10.07 -7.64 0.61
CA ILE A 16 -8.80 -7.95 1.21
C ILE A 16 -8.64 -9.46 1.24
N ALA A 17 -7.58 -9.97 0.62
CA ALA A 17 -7.32 -11.40 0.47
C ALA A 17 -5.82 -11.69 0.62
N ALA A 18 -5.48 -12.95 0.91
CA ALA A 18 -4.10 -13.38 0.75
C ALA A 18 -3.82 -13.66 -0.73
N PHE A 19 -2.54 -13.68 -1.11
CA PHE A 19 -2.14 -14.01 -2.48
C PHE A 19 -1.00 -15.02 -2.47
N ASP A 20 -1.18 -16.12 -3.20
CA ASP A 20 -0.13 -17.08 -3.46
C ASP A 20 0.55 -16.72 -4.79
N ALA A 21 1.75 -16.15 -4.70
CA ALA A 21 2.52 -15.73 -5.86
C ALA A 21 2.97 -16.89 -6.76
N LEU A 22 3.04 -18.14 -6.24
CA LEU A 22 3.41 -19.32 -7.02
C LEU A 22 2.26 -19.78 -7.92
N SER A 23 1.03 -19.78 -7.39
CA SER A 23 -0.18 -20.16 -8.16
C SER A 23 -0.85 -18.99 -8.86
N GLY A 24 -0.50 -17.75 -8.50
CA GLY A 24 -1.12 -16.53 -9.02
C GLY A 24 -2.58 -16.38 -8.61
N SER A 25 -2.96 -16.91 -7.45
CA SER A 25 -4.37 -17.01 -7.02
C SER A 25 -4.63 -16.34 -5.67
N GLU A 26 -5.83 -15.79 -5.51
CA GLU A 26 -6.33 -15.28 -4.23
C GLU A 26 -6.56 -16.45 -3.25
N THR A 27 -6.19 -16.27 -1.99
CA THR A 27 -6.31 -17.26 -0.91
C THR A 27 -6.87 -16.62 0.38
N PHE A 28 -7.21 -17.44 1.37
CA PHE A 28 -7.62 -17.00 2.71
C PHE A 28 -6.41 -16.59 3.56
N GLY A 29 -6.63 -15.69 4.53
CA GLY A 29 -5.62 -15.34 5.55
C GLY A 29 -5.04 -13.92 5.44
N ALA A 30 -5.79 -12.96 4.90
CA ALA A 30 -5.41 -11.55 4.95
C ALA A 30 -6.23 -10.80 6.00
N ASP A 31 -5.52 -10.33 7.02
CA ASP A 31 -6.16 -9.73 8.19
C ASP A 31 -6.10 -8.20 8.16
N ILE A 32 -7.12 -7.60 8.78
CA ILE A 32 -7.22 -6.17 9.05
C ILE A 32 -7.15 -5.94 10.55
N ALA A 33 -6.40 -4.93 10.97
CA ALA A 33 -6.59 -4.29 12.25
C ALA A 33 -6.88 -2.80 12.06
N ALA A 34 -7.96 -2.32 12.66
CA ALA A 34 -8.42 -0.95 12.66
C ALA A 34 -8.59 -0.47 14.10
N HIS A 35 -8.08 0.71 14.43
CA HIS A 35 -8.36 1.33 15.72
C HIS A 35 -9.74 1.96 15.79
N GLY A 36 -10.28 2.37 14.64
CA GLY A 36 -11.61 2.94 14.51
C GLY A 36 -12.64 1.93 14.03
N ASP A 37 -13.60 2.43 13.28
CA ASP A 37 -14.73 1.66 12.78
C ASP A 37 -14.35 0.87 11.51
N VAL A 38 -15.02 -0.25 11.30
CA VAL A 38 -14.93 -1.02 10.05
C VAL A 38 -16.29 -1.03 9.36
N VAL A 39 -16.35 -0.46 8.17
CA VAL A 39 -17.56 -0.35 7.36
C VAL A 39 -17.39 -1.14 6.06
N MET A 40 -18.25 -2.12 5.83
CA MET A 40 -18.20 -3.02 4.68
C MET A 40 -19.55 -3.07 3.95
N GLU A 41 -19.59 -2.53 2.74
CA GLU A 41 -20.80 -2.47 1.90
C GLU A 41 -20.64 -3.10 0.51
N ASN A 42 -21.77 -3.52 -0.07
CA ASN A 42 -21.92 -3.86 -1.49
C ASN A 42 -20.90 -4.90 -2.00
N HIS A 43 -21.05 -6.15 -1.54
CA HIS A 43 -20.21 -7.28 -1.93
C HIS A 43 -18.71 -7.10 -1.60
N SER A 44 -18.38 -6.24 -0.63
CA SER A 44 -17.02 -6.14 -0.12
C SER A 44 -16.66 -7.32 0.77
N PHE A 45 -15.37 -7.65 0.88
CA PHE A 45 -14.96 -8.80 1.69
C PHE A 45 -13.57 -8.68 2.31
N VAL A 46 -13.35 -9.48 3.35
CA VAL A 46 -12.06 -9.75 3.98
C VAL A 46 -11.93 -11.26 4.17
N LEU A 47 -10.96 -11.91 3.53
CA LEU A 47 -10.79 -13.37 3.59
C LEU A 47 -9.93 -13.85 4.78
N GLY A 48 -9.65 -12.97 5.74
CA GLY A 48 -8.97 -13.29 6.98
C GLY A 48 -9.71 -12.69 8.17
N ASP A 49 -8.98 -12.46 9.25
CA ASP A 49 -9.52 -11.94 10.50
C ASP A 49 -9.67 -10.41 10.44
N VAL A 50 -10.65 -9.88 11.19
CA VAL A 50 -10.83 -8.45 11.37
C VAL A 50 -10.74 -8.10 12.84
N VAL A 51 -9.92 -7.12 13.16
CA VAL A 51 -9.84 -6.50 14.48
C VAL A 51 -10.29 -5.05 14.37
N ALA A 52 -11.32 -4.65 15.11
CA ALA A 52 -11.88 -3.31 15.12
C ALA A 52 -11.89 -2.73 16.55
N GLY A 53 -11.26 -1.58 16.72
CA GLY A 53 -11.33 -0.82 17.97
C GLY A 53 -12.67 -0.08 18.16
N GLY A 54 -13.41 0.14 17.07
CA GLY A 54 -14.74 0.74 17.07
C GLY A 54 -15.86 -0.23 16.70
N ASP A 55 -16.90 0.31 16.07
CA ASP A 55 -18.06 -0.41 15.59
C ASP A 55 -17.77 -1.12 14.25
N VAL A 56 -18.52 -2.18 13.98
CA VAL A 56 -18.46 -2.90 12.70
C VAL A 56 -19.81 -2.88 12.03
N PHE A 57 -19.89 -2.24 10.86
CA PHE A 57 -21.09 -2.20 10.03
C PHE A 57 -20.89 -3.00 8.76
N MET A 58 -21.76 -3.98 8.52
CA MET A 58 -21.74 -4.84 7.34
C MET A 58 -23.11 -4.81 6.64
N SER A 59 -23.11 -4.60 5.32
CA SER A 59 -24.33 -4.55 4.51
C SER A 59 -24.13 -5.04 3.08
N ASN A 60 -25.21 -5.49 2.47
CA ASN A 60 -25.33 -5.85 1.05
C ASN A 60 -24.34 -6.95 0.62
N ASN A 61 -24.48 -8.14 1.21
CA ASN A 61 -23.67 -9.33 0.93
C ASN A 61 -22.16 -9.12 1.15
N SER A 62 -21.78 -8.32 2.16
CA SER A 62 -20.38 -8.23 2.57
C SER A 62 -19.98 -9.40 3.49
N GLU A 63 -18.71 -9.80 3.45
CA GLU A 63 -18.25 -11.05 4.06
C GLU A 63 -16.92 -10.88 4.80
N ILE A 64 -16.86 -11.36 6.04
CA ILE A 64 -15.60 -11.61 6.76
C ILE A 64 -15.44 -13.13 6.85
N GLY A 65 -14.40 -13.67 6.19
CA GLY A 65 -14.13 -15.10 6.13
C GLY A 65 -13.50 -15.68 7.40
N GLY A 66 -12.83 -14.83 8.21
CA GLY A 66 -12.18 -15.21 9.46
C GLY A 66 -12.98 -14.82 10.71
N ASP A 67 -12.27 -14.74 11.83
CA ASP A 67 -12.79 -14.28 13.11
C ASP A 67 -12.92 -12.75 13.14
N LEU A 68 -13.89 -12.25 13.91
CA LEU A 68 -14.07 -10.82 14.15
C LEU A 68 -13.81 -10.49 15.62
N TYR A 69 -12.85 -9.60 15.89
CA TYR A 69 -12.58 -9.05 17.21
C TYR A 69 -13.03 -7.58 17.23
N LEU A 70 -13.98 -7.21 18.07
CA LEU A 70 -14.49 -5.83 18.12
C LEU A 70 -14.68 -5.33 19.55
N ALA A 71 -14.35 -4.06 19.79
CA ALA A 71 -14.65 -3.38 21.06
C ALA A 71 -15.99 -2.61 21.03
N GLY A 72 -16.55 -2.33 19.84
CA GLY A 72 -17.84 -1.68 19.66
C GLY A 72 -19.00 -2.64 19.39
N GLU A 73 -20.02 -2.15 18.68
CA GLU A 73 -21.20 -2.92 18.25
C GLU A 73 -21.02 -3.53 16.85
N LEU A 74 -21.59 -4.72 16.64
CA LEU A 74 -21.70 -5.34 15.32
C LEU A 74 -23.11 -5.13 14.75
N VAL A 75 -23.20 -4.52 13.58
CA VAL A 75 -24.44 -4.36 12.81
C VAL A 75 -24.31 -5.09 11.48
N GLN A 76 -25.09 -6.17 11.29
CA GLN A 76 -25.14 -6.95 10.05
C GLN A 76 -26.48 -6.78 9.35
N GLN A 77 -26.45 -6.46 8.05
CA GLN A 77 -27.63 -6.21 7.22
C GLN A 77 -27.53 -6.88 5.85
N HIS A 78 -28.68 -7.11 5.22
CA HIS A 78 -28.80 -7.56 3.82
C HIS A 78 -27.85 -8.69 3.44
N SER A 79 -27.95 -9.82 4.16
CA SER A 79 -27.19 -11.05 3.88
C SER A 79 -25.67 -10.93 4.02
N SER A 80 -25.17 -9.97 4.80
CA SER A 80 -23.77 -9.97 5.24
C SER A 80 -23.47 -11.11 6.23
N SER A 81 -22.24 -11.63 6.23
CA SER A 81 -21.83 -12.71 7.14
C SER A 81 -20.44 -12.50 7.73
N VAL A 82 -20.25 -13.06 8.94
CA VAL A 82 -18.95 -13.37 9.52
C VAL A 82 -18.92 -14.89 9.64
N ASP A 83 -17.99 -15.54 8.94
CA ASP A 83 -17.91 -17.00 8.88
C ASP A 83 -17.23 -17.59 10.13
N GLY A 84 -16.29 -16.85 10.73
CA GLY A 84 -15.64 -17.19 11.99
C GLY A 84 -16.43 -16.81 13.24
N ILE A 85 -15.72 -16.71 14.36
CA ILE A 85 -16.27 -16.38 15.68
C ILE A 85 -16.21 -14.85 15.90
N VAL A 86 -17.27 -14.29 16.49
CA VAL A 86 -17.29 -12.90 16.95
C VAL A 86 -16.83 -12.83 18.41
N HIS A 87 -15.71 -12.16 18.63
CA HIS A 87 -15.07 -11.90 19.91
C HIS A 87 -15.31 -10.44 20.34
N ALA A 88 -16.12 -10.23 21.37
CA ALA A 88 -16.21 -8.93 22.03
C ALA A 88 -14.95 -8.65 22.87
N LEU A 89 -14.37 -7.47 22.70
CA LEU A 89 -13.22 -6.98 23.47
C LEU A 89 -13.69 -5.97 24.51
N ASP A 90 -13.17 -6.04 25.73
CA ASP A 90 -13.49 -5.05 26.78
C ASP A 90 -12.87 -3.68 26.50
N LEU A 91 -11.75 -3.66 25.79
CA LEU A 91 -11.02 -2.46 25.40
C LEU A 91 -10.54 -2.62 23.96
N PRO A 92 -10.50 -1.52 23.17
CA PRO A 92 -9.81 -1.53 21.89
C PRO A 92 -8.37 -2.03 22.07
N PRO A 93 -7.84 -2.84 21.15
CA PRO A 93 -6.44 -3.20 21.18
C PRO A 93 -5.63 -1.90 21.16
N GLU A 94 -4.64 -1.79 22.05
CA GLU A 94 -3.72 -0.66 22.02
C GLU A 94 -2.95 -0.70 20.70
N PRO A 95 -2.72 0.45 20.05
CA PRO A 95 -1.82 0.46 18.90
C PRO A 95 -0.50 -0.14 19.37
N CYS A 96 0.24 -0.79 18.48
CA CYS A 96 1.64 -1.03 18.76
C CYS A 96 2.34 0.35 18.81
N GLU A 97 2.20 1.05 19.93
CA GLU A 97 2.57 2.45 20.16
C GLU A 97 4.07 2.63 20.38
N CYS A 98 4.88 1.60 20.20
CA CYS A 98 6.31 1.83 20.22
C CYS A 98 6.71 2.55 18.93
N GLY A 99 6.65 3.87 19.05
CA GLY A 99 6.47 4.81 17.97
C GLY A 99 7.59 4.71 16.97
N TYR A 100 7.21 4.42 15.74
CA TYR A 100 8.02 4.83 14.61
C TYR A 100 8.03 6.37 14.60
N ASP A 101 9.13 6.99 15.06
CA ASP A 101 9.31 8.43 14.99
C ASP A 101 9.52 8.83 13.52
N LEU A 102 8.40 8.96 12.81
CA LEU A 102 8.36 9.28 11.39
C LEU A 102 9.12 10.59 11.11
N ASP A 103 9.00 11.59 11.97
CA ASP A 103 9.68 12.88 11.77
C ASP A 103 11.19 12.73 11.89
N ALA A 104 11.69 12.03 12.92
CA ALA A 104 13.11 11.77 13.08
C ALA A 104 13.69 10.95 11.92
N VAL A 105 12.98 9.90 11.46
CA VAL A 105 13.44 9.08 10.34
C VAL A 105 13.44 9.87 9.04
N MET A 106 12.38 10.64 8.76
CA MET A 106 12.31 11.48 7.56
C MET A 106 13.39 12.56 7.56
N ALA A 107 13.66 13.19 8.71
CA ALA A 107 14.74 14.16 8.87
C ALA A 107 16.11 13.50 8.62
N TRP A 108 16.38 12.35 9.24
CA TRP A 108 17.65 11.64 9.07
C TRP A 108 17.86 11.17 7.62
N ARG A 109 16.83 10.63 6.97
CA ARG A 109 16.88 10.19 5.57
C ARG A 109 17.02 11.36 4.59
N SER A 110 16.57 12.57 4.93
CA SER A 110 16.83 13.75 4.10
C SER A 110 18.33 14.07 3.94
N GLU A 111 19.14 13.68 4.93
CA GLU A 111 20.59 13.86 4.95
C GLU A 111 21.35 12.58 4.56
N ASN A 112 20.79 11.39 4.86
CA ASN A 112 21.43 10.09 4.71
C ASN A 112 20.66 9.19 3.72
N ASN A 113 20.81 9.51 2.43
CA ASN A 113 20.16 8.80 1.34
C ASN A 113 21.11 8.54 0.15
N ASP A 114 20.62 7.73 -0.78
CA ASP A 114 21.30 7.28 -1.98
C ASP A 114 20.88 8.06 -3.25
N ASN A 115 20.30 9.26 -3.13
CA ASN A 115 19.81 10.02 -4.29
C ASN A 115 20.86 10.27 -5.36
N PHE A 116 22.15 10.29 -4.99
CA PHE A 116 23.24 10.41 -5.95
C PHE A 116 23.24 9.26 -7.00
N LYS A 117 22.78 8.05 -6.64
CA LYS A 117 22.65 6.91 -7.57
C LYS A 117 21.64 7.22 -8.67
N LEU A 118 20.48 7.80 -8.31
CA LEU A 118 19.44 8.23 -9.26
C LEU A 118 19.95 9.32 -10.21
N GLN A 119 20.78 10.24 -9.70
CA GLN A 119 21.33 11.36 -10.47
C GLN A 119 22.51 10.95 -11.38
N GLN A 120 23.25 9.91 -11.01
CA GLN A 120 24.37 9.37 -11.79
C GLN A 120 23.90 8.45 -12.91
N ASP A 121 22.77 7.76 -12.73
CA ASP A 121 22.18 6.91 -13.75
C ASP A 121 21.64 7.76 -14.92
N PRO A 122 22.18 7.62 -16.15
CA PRO A 122 21.75 8.43 -17.30
C PRO A 122 20.29 8.24 -17.68
N CYS A 123 19.71 7.08 -17.38
CA CYS A 123 18.31 6.76 -17.61
C CYS A 123 17.42 7.43 -16.55
N LEU A 124 17.78 7.35 -15.26
CA LEU A 124 16.97 7.87 -14.17
C LEU A 124 17.05 9.38 -14.03
N LYS A 125 18.22 9.97 -14.26
CA LYS A 125 18.47 11.42 -14.07
C LYS A 125 17.44 12.31 -14.75
N ARG A 126 16.93 11.92 -15.92
CA ARG A 126 15.94 12.69 -16.69
C ARG A 126 14.54 12.74 -16.06
N PHE A 127 14.24 11.79 -15.18
CA PHE A 127 12.99 11.72 -14.42
C PHE A 127 13.14 12.41 -13.05
N PHE A 128 14.36 12.82 -12.68
CA PHE A 128 14.63 13.49 -11.42
C PHE A 128 14.51 15.00 -11.60
N ASP A 129 13.46 15.61 -11.02
CA ASP A 129 13.16 17.04 -11.12
C ASP A 129 12.83 17.62 -9.74
N GLY A 130 13.54 18.67 -9.34
CA GLY A 130 13.28 19.35 -8.06
C GLY A 130 13.31 18.47 -6.81
N GLY A 131 14.10 17.39 -6.80
CA GLY A 131 14.13 16.42 -5.69
C GLY A 131 13.03 15.36 -5.76
N SER A 132 12.20 15.37 -6.80
CA SER A 132 11.15 14.38 -7.07
C SER A 132 11.57 13.42 -8.18
N LEU A 133 11.07 12.19 -8.13
CA LEU A 133 11.18 11.23 -9.22
C LEU A 133 9.83 11.13 -9.94
N VAL A 134 9.76 11.67 -11.15
CA VAL A 134 8.54 11.78 -11.96
C VAL A 134 8.70 10.95 -13.24
N VAL A 135 8.07 9.78 -13.27
CA VAL A 135 8.05 8.88 -14.41
C VAL A 135 6.68 8.95 -15.11
N ASP A 136 6.59 9.75 -16.17
CA ASP A 136 5.36 9.89 -16.98
C ASP A 136 5.62 9.51 -18.43
N CYS A 137 4.90 8.49 -18.94
CA CYS A 137 5.01 8.08 -20.34
C CYS A 137 3.76 8.32 -21.20
N SER A 138 2.92 9.27 -20.79
CA SER A 138 1.82 9.77 -21.62
C SER A 138 2.27 10.40 -22.96
N GLY A 139 3.51 10.90 -23.04
CA GLY A 139 4.07 11.53 -24.25
C GLY A 139 4.69 10.58 -25.28
N GLY A 140 4.66 9.26 -25.06
CA GLY A 140 5.22 8.27 -25.99
C GLY A 140 6.75 8.20 -26.08
N GLY A 141 7.47 8.95 -25.24
CA GLY A 141 8.94 8.99 -25.20
C GLY A 141 9.51 8.25 -24.00
N CYS A 142 9.83 6.96 -24.13
CA CYS A 142 10.40 6.17 -23.04
C CYS A 142 11.81 5.65 -23.43
N CYS A 143 12.81 6.54 -23.43
CA CYS A 143 14.16 6.24 -23.98
C CYS A 143 15.17 5.52 -23.04
N CYS A 144 14.73 4.71 -22.08
CA CYS A 144 15.65 4.08 -21.11
C CYS A 144 16.09 2.65 -21.46
N SER A 145 15.31 1.92 -22.25
CA SER A 145 15.67 0.55 -22.61
C SER A 145 16.45 0.53 -23.92
N SER A 146 17.76 0.35 -23.84
CA SER A 146 18.55 -0.16 -24.98
C SER A 146 18.13 -1.60 -25.35
N ARG A 147 17.39 -2.29 -24.47
CA ARG A 147 16.72 -3.57 -24.76
C ARG A 147 15.39 -3.32 -25.47
N ALA A 148 15.41 -3.52 -26.79
CA ALA A 148 14.29 -3.41 -27.73
C ALA A 148 13.17 -4.47 -27.55
N HIS A 149 12.80 -4.84 -26.32
CA HIS A 149 11.83 -5.92 -26.06
C HIS A 149 10.62 -5.52 -25.22
N GLY A 150 10.44 -4.23 -24.93
CA GLY A 150 9.18 -3.72 -24.41
C GLY A 150 8.11 -3.70 -25.51
N ALA A 151 6.91 -4.21 -25.21
CA ALA A 151 5.74 -3.94 -26.04
C ALA A 151 5.60 -2.42 -26.26
N PRO A 152 5.17 -1.97 -27.46
CA PRO A 152 5.02 -0.55 -27.74
C PRO A 152 4.13 0.13 -26.68
N GLY A 153 4.61 1.24 -26.11
CA GLY A 153 3.87 2.05 -25.14
C GLY A 153 4.20 1.85 -23.66
N ARG A 154 5.26 1.11 -23.30
CA ARG A 154 5.72 0.97 -21.90
C ARG A 154 7.03 1.70 -21.63
N CYS A 155 7.15 2.22 -20.39
CA CYS A 155 8.37 2.86 -19.87
C CYS A 155 8.91 2.11 -18.67
N PRO A 156 9.71 1.06 -18.87
CA PRO A 156 10.40 0.44 -17.75
C PRO A 156 11.46 1.41 -17.22
N VAL A 157 11.38 1.69 -15.93
CA VAL A 157 12.38 2.42 -15.15
C VAL A 157 12.84 1.48 -14.05
N ILE A 158 14.13 1.15 -14.04
CA ILE A 158 14.69 0.18 -13.10
C ILE A 158 15.36 0.94 -11.96
N LEU A 159 14.89 0.77 -10.73
CA LEU A 159 15.50 1.35 -9.54
C LEU A 159 16.64 0.45 -9.03
N PRO A 160 17.85 1.00 -8.81
CA PRO A 160 18.91 0.27 -8.15
C PRO A 160 18.64 0.17 -6.64
N ALA A 161 19.28 -0.80 -5.97
CA ALA A 161 19.19 -0.95 -4.53
C ALA A 161 19.64 0.31 -3.77
N GLY A 162 18.91 0.68 -2.73
CA GLY A 162 19.24 1.83 -1.90
C GLY A 162 18.06 2.44 -1.16
N ALA A 163 18.37 3.41 -0.31
CA ALA A 163 17.37 4.20 0.41
C ALA A 163 17.34 5.62 -0.12
N TYR A 164 16.21 6.05 -0.67
CA TYR A 164 16.05 7.32 -1.37
C TYR A 164 15.14 8.26 -0.60
N TYR A 165 15.46 9.55 -0.59
CA TYR A 165 14.61 10.58 0.00
C TYR A 165 14.10 11.50 -1.11
N LEU A 166 12.80 11.54 -1.32
CA LEU A 166 12.19 12.24 -2.43
C LEU A 166 11.19 13.29 -1.92
N GLU A 167 11.22 14.48 -2.50
CA GLU A 167 10.15 15.47 -2.28
C GLU A 167 8.81 14.92 -2.80
N GLY A 168 8.85 14.22 -3.95
CA GLY A 168 7.71 13.48 -4.50
C GLY A 168 8.12 12.27 -5.34
N PHE A 169 7.22 11.30 -5.43
CA PHE A 169 7.33 10.12 -6.30
C PHE A 169 6.06 9.99 -7.12
N GLU A 170 6.17 10.18 -8.43
CA GLU A 170 5.05 10.19 -9.35
C GLU A 170 5.28 9.18 -10.50
N VAL A 171 4.38 8.21 -10.65
CA VAL A 171 4.41 7.23 -11.75
C VAL A 171 3.09 7.31 -12.50
N ARG A 172 3.16 7.66 -13.80
CA ARG A 172 1.97 7.95 -14.61
C ARG A 172 2.05 7.39 -16.02
N GLY A 173 0.88 7.14 -16.60
CA GLY A 173 0.72 7.00 -18.06
C GLY A 173 1.40 5.76 -18.61
N ASN A 174 0.97 4.58 -18.15
CA ASN A 174 1.55 3.27 -18.49
C ASN A 174 3.06 3.14 -18.17
N ALA A 175 3.60 4.03 -17.33
CA ALA A 175 4.94 3.88 -16.79
C ALA A 175 5.02 2.64 -15.90
N VAL A 176 6.17 1.96 -15.94
CA VAL A 176 6.45 0.78 -15.14
C VAL A 176 7.73 1.06 -14.38
N VAL A 177 7.65 1.12 -13.06
CA VAL A 177 8.85 1.15 -12.22
C VAL A 177 9.11 -0.27 -11.75
N GLU A 178 10.32 -0.78 -12.00
CA GLU A 178 10.79 -2.11 -11.60
C GLU A 178 11.99 -1.95 -10.68
N LEU A 179 12.26 -2.95 -9.85
CA LEU A 179 13.49 -3.03 -9.08
C LEU A 179 14.54 -3.82 -9.87
N ALA A 180 15.81 -3.44 -9.76
CA ALA A 180 16.90 -4.28 -10.23
C ALA A 180 16.84 -5.66 -9.56
N GLU A 181 17.44 -6.67 -10.20
CA GLU A 181 17.46 -8.05 -9.68
C GLU A 181 18.14 -8.09 -8.30
N GLY A 182 17.42 -8.64 -7.31
CA GLY A 182 17.89 -8.70 -5.91
C GLY A 182 18.04 -7.34 -5.23
N ALA A 183 17.51 -6.27 -5.81
CA ALA A 183 17.54 -4.95 -5.19
C ALA A 183 16.41 -4.79 -4.17
N GLU A 184 16.81 -4.41 -2.95
CA GLU A 184 15.93 -3.86 -1.93
C GLU A 184 15.93 -2.33 -2.04
N VAL A 185 14.74 -1.72 -2.07
CA VAL A 185 14.55 -0.29 -2.26
C VAL A 185 13.65 0.28 -1.18
N GLU A 186 14.13 1.32 -0.51
CA GLU A 186 13.36 2.13 0.43
C GLU A 186 13.13 3.53 -0.15
N LEU A 187 11.88 3.97 -0.25
CA LEU A 187 11.50 5.30 -0.71
C LEU A 187 10.89 6.10 0.45
N TYR A 188 11.59 7.14 0.89
CA TYR A 188 11.11 8.11 1.88
C TYR A 188 10.54 9.31 1.13
N VAL A 189 9.22 9.33 0.97
CA VAL A 189 8.50 10.32 0.15
C VAL A 189 7.88 11.36 1.05
N LYS A 190 8.34 12.60 0.93
CA LYS A 190 8.00 13.68 1.84
C LYS A 190 6.59 14.22 1.64
N ASP A 191 6.24 14.65 0.42
CA ASP A 191 5.01 15.43 0.21
C ASP A 191 3.99 14.74 -0.71
N ARG A 192 4.46 14.04 -1.76
CA ARG A 192 3.59 13.54 -2.83
C ARG A 192 3.96 12.13 -3.31
N LEU A 193 3.03 11.19 -3.16
CA LEU A 193 3.08 9.84 -3.74
C LEU A 193 1.89 9.66 -4.70
N VAL A 194 2.16 9.55 -6.00
CA VAL A 194 1.13 9.40 -7.03
C VAL A 194 1.45 8.23 -7.94
N VAL A 195 0.56 7.24 -8.01
CA VAL A 195 0.60 6.17 -9.01
C VAL A 195 -0.76 6.10 -9.70
N GLU A 196 -0.79 6.44 -10.99
CA GLU A 196 -2.05 6.52 -11.72
C GLU A 196 -1.95 6.29 -13.24
N ARG A 197 -3.12 6.17 -13.88
CA ARG A 197 -3.27 6.05 -15.35
C ARG A 197 -2.55 4.81 -15.88
N ASN A 198 -2.95 3.65 -15.37
CA ASN A 198 -2.38 2.32 -15.64
C ASN A 198 -0.87 2.22 -15.37
N ALA A 199 -0.35 3.06 -14.47
CA ALA A 199 1.01 2.93 -13.98
C ALA A 199 1.16 1.67 -13.14
N ARG A 200 2.34 1.06 -13.19
CA ARG A 200 2.70 -0.14 -12.42
C ARG A 200 3.95 0.13 -11.61
N LEU A 201 3.96 -0.38 -10.39
CA LEU A 201 5.08 -0.24 -9.48
C LEU A 201 5.44 -1.63 -8.96
N GLN A 202 6.63 -2.08 -9.30
CA GLN A 202 7.14 -3.42 -9.04
C GLN A 202 6.07 -4.47 -9.34
N PRO A 203 5.79 -4.79 -10.61
CA PRO A 203 4.61 -5.58 -10.98
C PRO A 203 4.71 -7.07 -10.61
N ASP A 204 5.78 -7.50 -9.93
CA ASP A 204 5.99 -8.86 -9.46
C ASP A 204 5.56 -8.96 -7.99
N PRO A 205 4.40 -9.57 -7.67
CA PRO A 205 3.90 -9.68 -6.31
C PRO A 205 4.84 -10.45 -5.37
N ALA A 206 5.66 -11.37 -5.90
CA ALA A 206 6.61 -12.15 -5.10
C ALA A 206 7.77 -11.31 -4.53
N ARG A 207 7.84 -10.03 -4.92
CA ARG A 207 8.87 -9.07 -4.52
C ARG A 207 8.24 -7.82 -3.90
N ALA A 208 7.06 -7.95 -3.31
CA ALA A 208 6.38 -6.82 -2.67
C ALA A 208 7.17 -6.27 -1.46
N ASP A 209 7.90 -7.14 -0.77
CA ASP A 209 8.76 -6.83 0.38
C ASP A 209 10.07 -6.14 0.00
N ASP A 210 10.54 -6.32 -1.24
CA ASP A 210 11.71 -5.62 -1.76
C ASP A 210 11.49 -4.10 -1.97
N LEU A 211 10.25 -3.62 -1.94
CA LEU A 211 9.91 -2.20 -2.07
C LEU A 211 9.18 -1.67 -0.84
N LEU A 212 9.88 -0.94 0.01
CA LEU A 212 9.28 -0.18 1.11
C LEU A 212 9.09 1.28 0.70
N ILE A 213 7.89 1.82 0.90
CA ILE A 213 7.60 3.25 0.78
C ILE A 213 7.14 3.80 2.13
N VAL A 214 7.89 4.78 2.63
CA VAL A 214 7.56 5.56 3.83
C VAL A 214 7.07 6.94 3.38
N PHE A 215 5.80 7.24 3.64
CA PHE A 215 5.18 8.51 3.25
C PHE A 215 5.03 9.44 4.46
N GLY A 216 5.70 10.59 4.41
CA GLY A 216 5.82 11.52 5.54
C GLY A 216 4.66 12.50 5.71
N ALA A 217 3.90 12.78 4.64
CA ALA A 217 2.91 13.84 4.64
C ALA A 217 1.60 13.44 5.33
N ASP A 218 0.94 14.44 5.94
CA ASP A 218 -0.47 14.33 6.32
C ASP A 218 -1.35 14.79 5.15
N THR A 219 -2.28 13.94 4.72
CA THR A 219 -3.21 14.25 3.62
C THR A 219 -4.21 15.36 3.99
N ASP A 220 -4.51 15.55 5.27
CA ASP A 220 -5.39 16.62 5.75
C ASP A 220 -4.65 17.97 5.80
N ALA A 221 -3.31 17.93 5.83
CA ALA A 221 -2.43 19.10 5.74
C ALA A 221 -1.99 19.41 4.29
N GLY A 222 -2.57 18.74 3.28
CA GLY A 222 -2.29 18.99 1.86
C GLY A 222 -1.30 18.03 1.20
N GLY A 223 -0.77 17.06 1.95
CA GLY A 223 -0.02 15.93 1.38
C GLY A 223 -0.86 15.15 0.37
N GLN A 224 -0.21 14.54 -0.63
CA GLN A 224 -0.92 13.81 -1.69
C GLN A 224 -0.51 12.35 -1.73
N LEU A 225 -1.43 11.46 -1.35
CA LEU A 225 -1.31 10.01 -1.53
C LEU A 225 -2.41 9.55 -2.50
N VAL A 226 -2.03 9.22 -3.74
CA VAL A 226 -2.98 8.89 -4.80
C VAL A 226 -2.55 7.59 -5.49
N LEU A 227 -3.31 6.52 -5.27
CA LEU A 227 -3.14 5.23 -5.96
C LEU A 227 -4.45 4.93 -6.69
N ARG A 228 -4.50 5.05 -8.03
CA ARG A 228 -5.79 4.93 -8.76
C ARG A 228 -5.67 4.51 -10.22
N ASN A 229 -6.79 4.04 -10.77
CA ASN A 229 -7.00 3.78 -12.20
C ASN A 229 -6.11 2.66 -12.77
N ASN A 230 -6.54 1.41 -12.56
CA ASN A 230 -5.96 0.19 -13.15
C ASN A 230 -4.46 0.04 -12.86
N SER A 231 -4.06 0.24 -11.60
CA SER A 231 -2.67 0.17 -11.18
C SER A 231 -2.40 -1.13 -10.45
N ASP A 232 -1.31 -1.80 -10.86
CA ASP A 232 -0.77 -2.99 -10.24
C ASP A 232 0.47 -2.58 -9.42
N LEU A 233 0.41 -2.75 -8.10
CA LEU A 233 1.41 -2.26 -7.15
C LEU A 233 1.89 -3.43 -6.30
N ALA A 234 3.17 -3.77 -6.28
CA ALA A 234 3.73 -4.65 -5.25
C ALA A 234 4.68 -3.84 -4.37
N MET A 235 4.27 -3.56 -3.13
CA MET A 235 5.04 -2.74 -2.20
C MET A 235 4.54 -2.89 -0.76
N MET A 236 5.42 -2.57 0.19
CA MET A 236 5.07 -2.25 1.56
C MET A 236 4.88 -0.73 1.67
N LEU A 237 3.74 -0.27 2.19
CA LEU A 237 3.45 1.16 2.36
C LEU A 237 3.28 1.51 3.84
N TYR A 238 4.11 2.41 4.34
CA TYR A 238 3.98 2.99 5.67
C TYR A 238 3.64 4.49 5.57
N ALA A 239 2.37 4.83 5.81
CA ALA A 239 1.82 6.17 5.67
C ALA A 239 0.82 6.49 6.81
N PRO A 240 1.26 6.45 8.09
CA PRO A 240 0.37 6.48 9.26
C PRO A 240 -0.39 7.80 9.43
N ARG A 241 0.01 8.86 8.72
CA ARG A 241 -0.64 10.19 8.72
C ARG A 241 -1.57 10.39 7.52
N ALA A 242 -1.64 9.45 6.60
CA ALA A 242 -2.33 9.61 5.33
C ALA A 242 -3.63 8.80 5.29
N ARG A 243 -4.64 9.38 4.62
CA ARG A 243 -5.81 8.63 4.13
C ARG A 243 -5.46 8.02 2.78
N LEU A 244 -5.72 6.72 2.62
CA LEU A 244 -5.52 6.01 1.36
C LEU A 244 -6.86 5.62 0.77
N ALA A 245 -7.12 6.05 -0.46
CA ALA A 245 -8.21 5.53 -1.28
C ALA A 245 -7.67 4.62 -2.38
N LEU A 246 -8.33 3.49 -2.61
CA LEU A 246 -8.05 2.52 -3.68
C LEU A 246 -9.22 2.43 -4.66
N PRO A 247 -9.51 3.49 -5.46
CA PRO A 247 -10.63 3.47 -6.38
C PRO A 247 -10.25 2.82 -7.72
N ASN A 248 -11.23 2.17 -8.33
CA ASN A 248 -11.23 1.74 -9.74
C ASN A 248 -10.08 0.79 -10.09
N HIS A 249 -10.24 -0.49 -9.72
CA HIS A 249 -9.32 -1.59 -10.07
C HIS A 249 -7.87 -1.29 -9.71
N VAL A 250 -7.60 -0.96 -8.46
CA VAL A 250 -6.23 -0.92 -7.93
C VAL A 250 -5.95 -2.26 -7.26
N TYR A 251 -4.87 -2.92 -7.65
CA TYR A 251 -4.38 -4.14 -7.02
C TYR A 251 -3.09 -3.80 -6.27
N LEU A 252 -3.12 -3.90 -4.96
CA LEU A 252 -1.96 -3.69 -4.09
C LEU A 252 -1.55 -5.02 -3.45
N TYR A 253 -0.36 -5.50 -3.78
CA TYR A 253 0.28 -6.67 -3.20
C TYR A 253 1.31 -6.21 -2.16
N GLY A 254 1.25 -6.75 -0.95
CA GLY A 254 2.14 -6.40 0.17
C GLY A 254 1.36 -6.07 1.43
N ALA A 255 1.86 -5.13 2.22
CA ALA A 255 1.20 -4.65 3.42
C ALA A 255 1.13 -3.13 3.46
N ILE A 256 0.10 -2.62 4.12
CA ILE A 256 -0.08 -1.19 4.29
C ILE A 256 -0.28 -0.84 5.77
N VAL A 257 0.22 0.33 6.12
CA VAL A 257 -0.05 1.02 7.36
C VAL A 257 -0.52 2.43 7.03
N VAL A 258 -1.78 2.75 7.29
CA VAL A 258 -2.38 4.05 6.94
C VAL A 258 -3.22 4.61 8.08
N ARG A 259 -3.55 5.91 8.05
CA ARG A 259 -4.52 6.46 9.02
C ARG A 259 -5.92 5.93 8.76
N GLU A 260 -6.29 5.86 7.50
CA GLU A 260 -7.65 5.52 7.09
C GLU A 260 -7.59 4.86 5.72
N LEU A 261 -8.37 3.80 5.52
CA LEU A 261 -8.42 3.06 4.25
C LEU A 261 -9.81 3.15 3.64
N HIS A 262 -9.88 3.56 2.37
CA HIS A 262 -11.09 3.59 1.56
C HIS A 262 -10.91 2.69 0.32
N GLY A 263 -11.35 1.44 0.41
CA GLY A 263 -11.42 0.53 -0.73
C GLY A 263 -12.73 0.72 -1.50
N GLY A 264 -12.67 0.98 -2.81
CA GLY A 264 -13.87 1.15 -3.63
C GLY A 264 -13.72 0.63 -5.06
N ASN A 265 -14.84 0.32 -5.72
CA ASN A 265 -14.93 -0.08 -7.12
C ASN A 265 -13.87 -1.12 -7.53
N HIS A 266 -13.97 -2.33 -6.97
CA HIS A 266 -13.05 -3.44 -7.20
C HIS A 266 -11.59 -3.20 -6.76
N GLY A 267 -11.34 -2.24 -5.86
CA GLY A 267 -10.04 -2.10 -5.19
C GLY A 267 -9.70 -3.35 -4.38
N ARG A 268 -8.52 -3.90 -4.58
CA ARG A 268 -8.07 -5.15 -3.97
C ARG A 268 -6.74 -4.94 -3.27
N LEU A 269 -6.66 -5.44 -2.04
CA LEU A 269 -5.41 -5.57 -1.32
C LEU A 269 -5.10 -7.04 -1.08
N PHE A 270 -3.88 -7.42 -1.42
CA PHE A 270 -3.36 -8.74 -1.29
C PHE A 270 -2.20 -8.76 -0.31
N THR A 271 -2.34 -9.49 0.80
CA THR A 271 -1.21 -9.72 1.69
C THR A 271 -0.48 -10.99 1.29
N ASP A 272 0.83 -10.91 1.15
CA ASP A 272 1.64 -12.10 0.97
C ASP A 272 1.77 -12.84 2.33
N THR A 273 1.18 -14.03 2.41
CA THR A 273 1.25 -14.89 3.62
C THR A 273 2.58 -15.62 3.74
N THR A 274 3.39 -15.67 2.68
CA THR A 274 4.73 -16.28 2.70
C THR A 274 5.76 -15.35 3.31
N VAL A 275 5.50 -14.05 3.24
CA VAL A 275 6.30 -13.01 3.87
C VAL A 275 5.81 -12.84 5.31
N CYS A 276 6.20 -13.78 6.19
CA CYS A 276 6.42 -13.45 7.60
C CYS A 276 7.68 -12.55 7.68
N SER A 277 7.64 -11.39 7.04
CA SER A 277 8.61 -10.36 7.38
C SER A 277 8.23 -9.94 8.79
N ASP A 278 9.17 -10.07 9.72
CA ASP A 278 9.12 -9.25 10.91
C ASP A 278 8.91 -7.82 10.37
N PRO A 279 7.78 -7.14 10.66
CA PRO A 279 7.59 -5.77 10.23
C PRO A 279 8.86 -5.01 10.62
N PRO A 280 9.37 -4.11 9.75
CA PRO A 280 10.69 -3.49 9.91
C PRO A 280 10.84 -3.12 11.38
N ALA A 281 11.82 -3.76 12.04
CA ALA A 281 11.80 -3.87 13.49
C ALA A 281 11.55 -2.49 14.10
N LEU A 282 10.32 -2.27 14.56
CA LEU A 282 9.92 -1.09 15.31
C LEU A 282 10.57 -1.29 16.67
N THR A 283 11.89 -1.11 16.70
CA THR A 283 12.70 -1.41 17.87
C THR A 283 12.34 -0.35 18.89
N CYS A 284 11.51 -0.76 19.85
CA CYS A 284 11.22 0.03 21.02
C CYS A 284 12.53 0.12 21.83
N ASN A 285 13.36 1.13 21.61
CA ASN A 285 14.41 1.49 22.55
C ASN A 285 13.71 2.03 23.81
N ARG A 286 13.59 1.18 24.84
CA ARG A 286 13.19 1.59 26.19
C ARG A 286 14.27 2.44 26.84
#